data_AF-A0AA42AXA2-F1
#
_entry.id   AF-A0AA42AXA2-F1
#
_cell.length_a   1.000
_cell.length_b   1.000
_cell.length_c   1.000
_cell.angle_alpha   90.00
_cell.angle_beta   90.00
_cell.angle_gamma   90.00
#
_symmetry.space_group_name_H-M   'P 1'
#
loop_
_entity.id
_entity.type
_entity.pdbx_description
1 polymer ?
#
loop_
_entity_poly.entity_id
_entity_poly.type
_entity_poly.pdbx_seq_one_letter_code
_entity_poly.pdbx_strand_id
1 'polypeptide(L)'
;ARILEADSSMEFIVRSLARRRESKLAVALLLELSKSNLVREHIGKTQGCILLLVTISSSDDGQAARDSKELLENLSFLDQNIIEMAKSNYFKPLLHRLSS
;
A
#
# COMPACT_ATOMS: atom_id res chain seq x y z
N ALA A 1 0.54 6.16 24.09
CA ALA A 1 1.00 7.48 23.63
C ALA A 1 1.69 7.37 22.26
N ARG A 2 2.96 6.93 22.15
CA ARG A 2 3.70 6.86 20.87
C ARG A 2 3.05 6.00 19.75
N ILE A 3 2.36 4.91 20.09
CA ILE A 3 1.70 4.05 19.08
C ILE A 3 0.48 4.77 18.45
N LEU A 4 -0.33 5.46 19.27
CA LEU A 4 -1.49 6.22 18.77
C LEU A 4 -1.08 7.39 17.85
N GLU A 5 0.08 8.00 18.11
CA GLU A 5 0.66 9.02 17.24
C GLU A 5 1.14 8.44 15.90
N ALA A 6 1.69 7.22 15.91
CA ALA A 6 2.11 6.51 14.71
C ALA A 6 0.91 6.11 13.84
N ASP A 7 -0.17 5.61 14.45
CA ASP A 7 -1.41 5.28 13.75
C ASP A 7 -2.02 6.52 13.08
N SER A 8 -2.11 7.62 13.84
CA SER A 8 -2.60 8.90 13.32
C SER A 8 -1.77 9.39 12.14
N SER A 9 -0.43 9.31 12.25
CA SER A 9 0.49 9.71 11.18
C SER A 9 0.32 8.85 9.92
N MET A 10 0.06 7.55 10.08
CA MET A 10 -0.18 6.65 8.96
C MET A 10 -1.49 6.97 8.24
N GLU A 11 -2.56 7.26 8.98
CA GLU A 11 -3.82 7.71 8.39
C GLU A 11 -3.67 9.00 7.57
N PHE A 12 -2.83 9.94 8.04
CA PHE A 12 -2.54 11.16 7.28
C PHE A 12 -1.85 10.85 5.95
N ILE A 13 -0.85 9.98 5.95
CA ILE A 13 -0.14 9.59 4.72
C ILE A 13 -1.08 8.86 3.76
N VAL A 14 -1.92 7.95 4.27
CA VAL A 14 -2.92 7.25 3.44
C VAL A 14 -3.96 8.21 2.87
N ARG A 15 -4.38 9.22 3.63
CA ARG A 15 -5.28 10.27 3.11
C ARG A 15 -4.64 11.09 1.99
N SER A 16 -3.32 11.30 2.05
CA SER A 16 -2.57 11.96 0.97
C SER A 16 -2.51 11.14 -0.33
N LEU A 17 -2.66 9.81 -0.29
CA LEU A 17 -2.75 8.98 -1.50
C LEU A 17 -3.94 9.36 -2.39
N ALA A 18 -5.05 9.79 -1.79
CA ALA A 18 -6.25 10.23 -2.53
C ALA A 18 -6.10 11.62 -3.17
N ARG A 19 -5.01 12.36 -2.89
CA ARG A 19 -4.78 13.72 -3.38
C ARG A 19 -3.79 13.68 -4.53
N ARG A 20 -4.23 13.99 -5.74
CA ARG A 20 -3.41 13.95 -6.98
C ARG A 20 -2.03 14.62 -6.88
N ARG A 21 -1.92 15.72 -6.12
CA ARG A 21 -0.65 16.46 -5.95
C ARG A 21 0.29 15.82 -4.93
N GLU A 22 -0.23 15.06 -3.99
CA GLU A 22 0.54 14.46 -2.89
C GLU A 22 0.78 12.96 -3.10
N SER A 23 -0.06 12.29 -3.91
CA SER A 23 -0.09 10.84 -4.06
C SER A 23 1.27 10.24 -4.41
N LYS A 24 2.00 10.86 -5.35
CA LYS A 24 3.34 10.41 -5.74
C LYS A 24 4.33 10.40 -4.56
N LEU A 25 4.38 11.48 -3.79
CA LEU A 25 5.28 11.58 -2.64
C LEU A 25 4.83 10.66 -1.49
N ALA A 26 3.52 10.52 -1.30
CA ALA A 26 2.95 9.62 -0.31
C ALA A 26 3.29 8.15 -0.62
N VAL A 27 3.15 7.71 -1.88
CA VAL A 27 3.55 6.36 -2.31
C VAL A 27 5.05 6.14 -2.11
N ALA A 28 5.89 7.08 -2.53
CA ALA A 28 7.34 6.97 -2.35
C ALA A 28 7.74 6.87 -0.86
N LEU A 29 7.11 7.66 0.01
CA LEU A 29 7.33 7.59 1.45
C LEU A 29 6.89 6.23 2.02
N LEU A 30 5.70 5.75 1.67
CA LEU A 30 5.22 4.44 2.12
C LEU A 30 6.10 3.30 1.60
N LEU A 31 6.62 3.40 0.38
CA LEU A 31 7.55 2.43 -0.19
C LEU A 31 8.84 2.37 0.62
N GLU A 32 9.45 3.52 0.95
CA GLU A 32 10.64 3.56 1.80
C GLU A 32 10.37 2.96 3.19
N LEU A 33 9.25 3.33 3.81
CA LEU A 33 8.85 2.83 5.12
C LEU A 33 8.54 1.31 5.12
N SER A 34 8.07 0.78 3.98
CA SER A 34 7.75 -0.64 3.83
C SER A 34 8.96 -1.58 3.93
N LYS A 35 10.20 -1.05 3.96
CA LYS A 35 11.40 -1.84 4.26
C LYS A 35 11.40 -2.39 5.69
N SER A 36 10.57 -1.84 6.60
CA SER A 36 10.38 -2.33 7.96
C SER A 36 9.15 -3.24 8.08
N ASN A 37 9.33 -4.46 8.59
CA ASN A 37 8.23 -5.43 8.80
C ASN A 37 7.10 -4.85 9.65
N LEU A 38 7.46 -4.17 10.76
CA LEU A 38 6.48 -3.56 11.66
C LEU A 38 5.65 -2.49 10.95
N VAL A 39 6.27 -1.71 10.07
CA VAL A 39 5.57 -0.65 9.34
C VAL A 39 4.71 -1.23 8.22
N ARG A 40 5.14 -2.30 7.54
CA ARG A 40 4.30 -3.02 6.56
C ARG A 40 2.98 -3.49 7.15
N GLU A 41 3.00 -4.01 8.38
CA GLU A 41 1.77 -4.39 9.08
C GLU A 41 0.84 -3.19 9.31
N HIS A 42 1.38 -2.04 9.71
CA HIS A 42 0.58 -0.82 9.94
C HIS A 42 0.01 -0.26 8.63
N ILE A 43 0.81 -0.22 7.56
CA ILE A 43 0.36 0.21 6.23
C ILE A 43 -0.82 -0.66 5.77
N GLY A 44 -0.68 -1.99 5.82
CA GLY A 44 -1.71 -2.92 5.38
C GLY A 44 -3.01 -2.87 6.20
N LYS A 45 -2.91 -2.59 7.51
CA LYS A 45 -4.06 -2.44 8.42
C LYS A 45 -4.78 -1.10 8.26
N THR A 46 -4.11 -0.08 7.72
CA THR A 46 -4.70 1.26 7.60
C THR A 46 -5.84 1.25 6.58
N GLN A 47 -7.03 1.66 7.02
CA GLN A 47 -8.25 1.56 6.23
C GLN A 47 -8.10 2.26 4.87
N GLY A 48 -8.50 1.54 3.81
CA GLY A 48 -8.48 2.05 2.44
C GLY A 48 -7.09 2.13 1.80
N CYS A 49 -6.01 1.83 2.52
CA CYS A 49 -4.64 1.91 1.97
C CYS A 49 -4.46 1.00 0.76
N ILE A 50 -4.79 -0.29 0.88
CA ILE A 50 -4.65 -1.26 -0.22
C ILE A 50 -5.45 -0.83 -1.46
N LEU A 51 -6.71 -0.42 -1.28
CA LEU A 51 -7.56 0.04 -2.37
C LEU A 51 -6.96 1.25 -3.11
N LEU A 52 -6.47 2.23 -2.37
CA LEU A 52 -5.86 3.43 -2.95
C LEU A 52 -4.56 3.10 -3.69
N LEU A 53 -3.73 2.22 -3.14
CA LEU A 53 -2.51 1.75 -3.80
C LEU A 53 -2.82 1.01 -5.10
N VAL A 54 -3.79 0.10 -5.09
CA VAL A 54 -4.24 -0.60 -6.31
C VAL A 54 -4.73 0.40 -7.35
N THR A 55 -5.53 1.39 -6.93
CA THR A 55 -6.02 2.45 -7.82
C THR A 55 -4.87 3.24 -8.45
N ILE A 56 -3.86 3.64 -7.66
CA ILE A 56 -2.68 4.36 -8.16
C ILE A 56 -1.85 3.46 -9.10
N SER A 57 -1.75 2.16 -8.82
CA SER A 57 -1.00 1.19 -9.63
C SER A 57 -1.54 1.05 -11.05
N SER A 58 -2.82 1.40 -11.25
CA SER A 58 -3.53 1.37 -12.54
C SER A 58 -3.57 2.73 -13.24
N SER A 59 -2.91 3.77 -12.70
CA SER A 59 -2.91 5.12 -13.27
C SER A 59 -1.84 5.33 -14.35
N ASP A 60 -2.00 6.40 -15.14
CA ASP A 60 -1.04 6.81 -16.19
C ASP A 60 0.23 7.49 -15.63
N ASP A 61 0.31 7.79 -14.33
CA ASP A 61 1.55 8.31 -13.72
C ASP A 61 2.56 7.17 -13.61
N GLY A 62 3.45 7.10 -14.59
CA GLY A 62 4.39 6.00 -14.70
C GLY A 62 5.23 5.76 -13.45
N GLN A 63 5.63 6.79 -12.70
CA GLN A 63 6.44 6.58 -11.50
C GLN A 63 5.57 6.15 -10.32
N ALA A 64 4.49 6.88 -10.03
CA ALA A 64 3.62 6.55 -8.91
C ALA A 64 2.98 5.16 -9.08
N ALA A 65 2.61 4.79 -10.31
CA ALA A 65 2.09 3.47 -10.62
C ALA A 65 3.13 2.36 -10.41
N ARG A 66 4.40 2.59 -10.77
CA ARG A 66 5.50 1.63 -10.52
C ARG A 66 5.77 1.47 -9.02
N ASP A 67 5.95 2.56 -8.31
CA ASP A 67 6.22 2.55 -6.87
C ASP A 67 5.07 1.89 -6.11
N SER A 68 3.83 2.12 -6.54
CA SER A 68 2.67 1.48 -5.93
C SER A 68 2.63 -0.03 -6.16
N LYS A 69 3.05 -0.51 -7.33
CA LYS A 69 3.15 -1.96 -7.60
C LYS A 69 4.20 -2.61 -6.71
N GLU A 70 5.37 -1.99 -6.60
CA GLU A 70 6.45 -2.48 -5.72
C GLU A 70 6.00 -2.48 -4.25
N LEU A 71 5.31 -1.43 -3.81
CA LEU A 71 4.75 -1.36 -2.46
C LEU A 71 3.71 -2.47 -2.23
N LEU A 72 2.81 -2.72 -3.17
CA LEU A 72 1.85 -3.84 -3.08
C LEU A 72 2.57 -5.20 -2.99
N GLU A 73 3.66 -5.39 -3.73
CA GLU A 73 4.48 -6.59 -3.62
C GLU A 73 5.12 -6.71 -2.22
N ASN A 74 5.67 -5.63 -1.67
CA ASN A 74 6.20 -5.63 -0.30
C ASN A 74 5.13 -5.96 0.74
N LEU A 75 3.90 -5.47 0.56
CA LEU A 75 2.77 -5.72 1.45
C LEU A 75 2.17 -7.12 1.30
N SER A 76 2.43 -7.81 0.18
CA SER A 76 1.92 -9.17 -0.07
C SER A 76 2.51 -10.25 0.85
N PHE A 77 3.46 -9.88 1.72
CA PHE A 77 3.94 -10.73 2.80
C PHE A 77 2.83 -11.19 3.78
N LEU A 78 1.76 -10.40 3.93
CA LEU A 78 0.63 -10.73 4.80
C LEU A 78 -0.56 -11.24 3.99
N ASP A 79 -1.12 -12.39 4.38
CA ASP A 79 -2.26 -13.02 3.69
C ASP A 79 -3.49 -12.11 3.64
N GLN A 80 -3.75 -11.37 4.72
CA GLN A 80 -4.85 -10.41 4.75
C GLN A 80 -4.69 -9.34 3.66
N ASN A 81 -3.46 -8.88 3.41
CA ASN A 81 -3.21 -7.89 2.37
C ASN A 81 -3.46 -8.49 0.98
N ILE A 82 -3.07 -9.74 0.74
CA ILE A 82 -3.37 -10.44 -0.52
C ILE A 82 -4.88 -10.55 -0.75
N ILE A 83 -5.65 -10.85 0.30
CA ILE A 83 -7.12 -10.90 0.23
C ILE A 83 -7.69 -9.53 -0.14
N GLU A 84 -7.26 -8.45 0.50
CA GLU A 84 -7.71 -7.09 0.18
C GLU A 84 -7.29 -6.64 -1.22
N MET A 85 -6.10 -7.04 -1.69
CA MET A 85 -5.65 -6.81 -3.05
C MET A 85 -6.56 -7.51 -4.07
N ALA A 86 -6.91 -8.78 -3.83
CA ALA A 86 -7.82 -9.54 -4.69
C ALA A 86 -9.23 -8.92 -4.72
N LYS A 87 -9.76 -8.49 -3.57
CA LYS A 87 -11.02 -7.74 -3.50
C LYS A 87 -10.98 -6.43 -4.31
N SER A 88 -9.78 -5.86 -4.47
CA SER A 88 -9.53 -4.65 -5.26
C SER A 88 -9.15 -4.95 -6.72
N ASN A 89 -9.32 -6.18 -7.21
CA ASN A 89 -8.96 -6.65 -8.56
C ASN A 89 -7.45 -6.74 -8.86
N TYR A 90 -6.60 -6.70 -7.83
CA TYR A 90 -5.15 -6.93 -7.97
C TYR A 90 -4.82 -8.39 -7.63
N PHE A 91 -4.92 -9.27 -8.64
CA PHE A 91 -4.83 -10.73 -8.43
C PHE A 91 -3.41 -11.30 -8.43
N LYS A 92 -2.39 -10.53 -8.86
CA LYS A 92 -1.02 -11.04 -9.05
C LYS A 92 -0.48 -11.80 -7.84
N PRO A 93 -0.57 -11.30 -6.58
CA PRO A 93 -0.02 -12.01 -5.43
C PRO A 93 -0.84 -13.25 -5.05
N LEU A 94 -2.16 -13.20 -5.25
CA LEU A 94 -3.03 -14.34 -5.02
C LEU A 94 -2.69 -15.50 -5.98
N LEU A 95 -2.56 -15.18 -7.27
CA LEU A 95 -2.16 -16.16 -8.28
C LEU A 95 -0.79 -16.77 -7.96
N HIS A 96 0.18 -15.95 -7.56
CA HIS A 96 1.50 -16.44 -7.17
C HIS A 96 1.45 -17.44 -6.02
N ARG A 97 0.65 -17.16 -4.98
CA ARG A 97 0.46 -18.06 -3.82
C ARG A 97 -0.24 -19.38 -4.17
N LEU A 98 -1.13 -19.37 -5.17
CA LEU A 98 -1.82 -20.59 -5.62
C LEU A 98 -0.99 -21.43 -6.59
N SER A 99 0.01 -20.81 -7.25
CA SER A 99 0.89 -21.48 -8.21
C SER A 99 2.21 -21.99 -7.61
N SER A 100 2.48 -21.67 -6.35
CA SER A 100 3.70 -22.07 -5.62
C SER A 100 3.45 -23.32 -4.80
#